data_AF-A0A937XSH1-F1
#
_entry.id   AF-A0A937XSH1-F1
#
_cell.length_a   1.000
_cell.length_b   1.000
_cell.length_c   1.000
_cell.angle_alpha   90.00
_cell.angle_beta   90.00
_cell.angle_gamma   90.00
#
_symmetry.space_group_name_H-M   'P 1'
#
loop_
_entity.id
_entity.type
_entity.pdbx_description
1 polymer ?
#
loop_
_entity_poly.entity_id
_entity_poly.type
_entity_poly.pdbx_seq_one_letter_code
_entity_poly.pdbx_strand_id
1 'polypeptide(L)' 'MSHLQEMLVSVDGNTLRMAAGGTIRDRNNLIIVPTALPPGGALADYVLDMNGQISRAWLLTEDEARRPKKRPAGQ' A
#
# COMPACT_ATOMS: atom_id res chain seq x y z
N MET A 1 9.15 -10.94 13.86
CA MET A 1 9.99 -10.53 12.71
C MET A 1 9.21 -10.91 11.46
N SER A 2 8.65 -9.95 10.74
CA SER A 2 7.77 -10.22 9.59
C SER A 2 8.58 -10.06 8.29
N HIS A 3 8.86 -11.19 7.64
CA HIS A 3 9.61 -11.29 6.38
C HIS A 3 8.62 -11.14 5.21
N LEU A 4 8.77 -10.09 4.38
CA LEU A 4 7.97 -9.92 3.16
C LEU A 4 8.60 -10.73 2.02
N GLN A 5 8.53 -12.06 2.12
CA GLN A 5 8.65 -12.94 0.97
C GLN A 5 7.25 -13.08 0.39
N GLU A 6 7.07 -12.69 -0.87
CA GLU A 6 5.79 -12.58 -1.58
C GLU A 6 5.00 -11.29 -1.23
N MET A 7 4.45 -10.61 -2.24
CA MET A 7 3.88 -9.24 -2.17
C MET A 7 2.60 -9.14 -1.31
N LEU A 8 2.74 -9.41 -0.01
CA LEU A 8 1.71 -9.45 1.01
C LEU A 8 1.77 -8.15 1.84
N VAL A 9 0.98 -7.16 1.45
CA VAL A 9 0.90 -5.88 2.15
C VAL A 9 -0.09 -6.04 3.31
N SER A 10 0.40 -5.98 4.56
CA SER A 10 -0.48 -5.89 5.72
C SER A 10 -1.05 -4.48 5.84
N VAL A 11 -2.36 -4.34 5.64
CA VAL A 11 -3.13 -3.11 5.82
C VAL A 11 -4.06 -3.30 7.02
N ASP A 12 -3.88 -2.52 8.08
CA ASP A 12 -4.77 -2.50 9.26
C ASP A 12 -5.04 -3.90 9.86
N GLY A 13 -4.04 -4.79 9.83
CA GLY A 13 -4.15 -6.18 10.29
C GLY A 13 -4.68 -7.17 9.25
N ASN A 14 -5.10 -6.71 8.08
CA ASN A 14 -5.49 -7.55 6.94
C ASN A 14 -4.33 -7.67 5.95
N THR A 15 -3.90 -8.91 5.68
CA THR A 15 -2.88 -9.16 4.66
C THR A 15 -3.54 -9.15 3.28
N LEU A 16 -3.26 -8.11 2.50
CA LEU A 16 -3.72 -7.96 1.12
C LEU A 16 -2.60 -8.29 0.14
N ARG A 17 -2.95 -8.91 -0.98
CA ARG A 17 -1.99 -9.25 -2.04
C ARG A 17 -1.90 -8.12 -3.06
N MET A 18 -0.70 -7.77 -3.49
CA MET A 18 -0.53 -6.95 -4.69
C MET A 18 -0.76 -7.76 -5.96
N ALA A 19 -1.40 -7.13 -6.94
CA ALA A 19 -1.60 -7.68 -8.27
C ALA A 19 -0.25 -7.86 -8.99
N ALA A 20 -0.23 -8.75 -9.97
CA ALA A 20 0.90 -8.86 -10.89
C ALA A 20 1.05 -7.53 -11.66
N GLY A 21 2.20 -6.87 -11.54
CA GLY A 21 2.44 -5.53 -12.09
C GLY A 21 1.93 -4.37 -11.23
N GLY A 22 1.47 -4.65 -10.00
CA GLY A 22 1.10 -3.62 -9.04
C GLY A 22 2.29 -2.71 -8.72
N THR A 23 2.02 -1.42 -8.53
CA THR A 23 3.07 -0.39 -8.31
C THR A 23 2.98 0.23 -6.93
N ILE A 24 4.14 0.49 -6.32
CA ILE A 24 4.27 1.26 -5.07
C ILE A 24 4.85 2.62 -5.45
N ARG A 25 4.25 3.69 -4.95
CA ARG A 25 4.74 5.05 -5.17
C ARG A 25 5.12 5.73 -3.87
N ASP A 26 6.22 6.46 -3.88
CA ASP A 26 6.62 7.30 -2.77
C ASP A 26 5.78 8.60 -2.69
N ARG A 27 6.13 9.45 -1.73
CA ARG A 27 5.48 10.74 -1.49
C ARG A 27 5.72 11.76 -2.63
N ASN A 28 6.75 11.54 -3.43
CA ASN A 28 7.04 12.31 -4.64
C ASN A 28 6.39 11.69 -5.89
N ASN A 29 5.50 10.70 -5.71
CA ASN A 29 4.81 9.95 -6.77
C ASN A 29 5.76 9.19 -7.71
N LEU A 30 6.97 8.85 -7.24
CA LEU A 30 7.94 8.02 -7.93
C LEU A 30 7.67 6.54 -7.65
N ILE A 31 7.80 5.68 -8.66
CA ILE A 31 7.67 4.23 -8.47
C ILE A 31 8.91 3.72 -7.73
N ILE A 32 8.67 3.03 -6.62
CA ILE A 32 9.71 2.42 -5.79
C ILE A 32 9.55 0.92 -5.72
N VAL A 33 10.65 0.24 -5.37
CA VAL A 33 10.67 -1.19 -5.09
C VAL A 33 10.43 -1.47 -3.61
N PRO A 34 9.94 -2.67 -3.23
CA PRO A 34 9.67 -3.00 -1.83
C PRO A 34 10.88 -2.89 -0.90
N THR A 35 12.10 -3.09 -1.41
CA THR A 35 13.34 -2.97 -0.62
C THR A 35 13.66 -1.54 -0.21
N ALA A 36 13.02 -0.53 -0.80
CA ALA A 36 13.13 0.86 -0.40
C ALA A 36 12.22 1.21 0.80
N LEU A 37 11.37 0.28 1.25
CA LEU A 37 10.50 0.50 2.39
C LEU A 37 11.29 0.47 3.71
N PRO A 38 10.87 1.25 4.71
CA PRO A 38 11.47 1.17 6.04
C PRO A 38 11.32 -0.25 6.62
N PRO A 39 12.27 -0.72 7.45
CA PRO A 39 12.20 -2.05 8.07
C PRO A 39 11.00 -2.24 9.00
N GLY A 40 10.31 -1.16 9.40
CA GLY A 40 9.06 -1.18 10.17
C GLY A 40 7.79 -1.13 9.32
N GLY A 41 7.90 -1.17 7.99
CA GLY A 41 6.80 -0.92 7.07
C GLY A 41 6.53 0.57 6.87
N ALA A 42 5.52 0.88 6.07
CA ALA A 42 5.06 2.25 5.81
C ALA A 42 3.54 2.28 5.69
N LEU A 43 2.94 3.40 6.10
CA LEU A 43 1.52 3.65 5.88
C LEU A 43 1.31 4.02 4.42
N ALA A 44 0.29 3.43 3.80
CA ALA A 44 -0.02 3.67 2.41
C ALA A 44 -1.54 3.70 2.17
N ASP A 45 -1.95 4.49 1.20
CA ASP A 45 -3.24 4.31 0.54
C ASP A 45 -3.09 3.44 -0.69
N TYR A 46 -4.16 2.74 -1.05
CA TYR A 46 -4.13 1.79 -2.15
C TYR A 46 -5.46 1.72 -2.89
N VAL A 47 -5.38 1.23 -4.12
CA VAL A 47 -6.53 0.92 -4.98
C VAL A 47 -6.49 -0.55 -5.32
N LEU A 48 -7.64 -1.21 -5.15
CA LEU A 48 -7.84 -2.60 -5.54
C LEU A 48 -8.24 -2.70 -7.01
N ASP A 49 -7.83 -3.78 -7.68
CA ASP A 49 -8.33 -4.17 -8.99
C ASP A 49 -9.66 -4.94 -8.88
N MET A 50 -10.20 -5.38 -10.02
CA MET A 50 -11.43 -6.17 -10.09
C MET A 50 -11.34 -7.53 -9.38
N ASN A 51 -10.14 -8.03 -9.12
CA ASN A 51 -9.90 -9.27 -8.39
C ASN A 51 -9.69 -9.04 -6.89
N GLY A 52 -9.83 -7.79 -6.41
CA GLY A 52 -9.57 -7.43 -5.01
C GLY A 52 -8.08 -7.40 -4.66
N GLN A 53 -7.18 -7.34 -5.64
CA GLN A 53 -5.73 -7.25 -5.44
C GLN A 53 -5.26 -5.80 -5.53
N ILE A 54 -4.22 -5.42 -4.78
CA ILE A 54 -3.68 -4.05 -4.82
C ILE A 54 -3.02 -3.81 -6.19
N SER A 55 -3.62 -2.93 -6.99
CA SER A 55 -3.08 -2.49 -8.28
C SER A 55 -2.09 -1.33 -8.13
N ARG A 56 -2.33 -0.44 -7.16
CA ARG A 56 -1.47 0.71 -6.89
C ARG A 56 -1.51 1.09 -5.42
N ALA A 57 -0.36 1.41 -4.86
CA ALA A 57 -0.19 1.91 -3.51
C ALA A 57 0.63 3.21 -3.51
N TRP A 58 0.32 4.13 -2.59
CA TRP A 58 1.03 5.39 -2.36
C TRP A 58 1.42 5.50 -0.90
N LEU A 59 2.70 5.75 -0.64
CA LEU A 59 3.20 5.98 0.70
C LEU A 59 2.68 7.31 1.25
N LEU A 60 2.11 7.25 2.44
CA LEU A 60 1.62 8.39 3.17
C LEU A 60 2.68 8.95 4.12
N THR A 61 2.52 10.22 4.46
CA THR A 61 3.10 10.81 5.65
C THR A 61 2.27 10.47 6.89
N GLU A 62 2.85 10.63 8.09
CA GLU A 62 2.12 10.42 9.34
C GLU A 62 0.96 11.42 9.54
N ASP A 63 1.06 12.62 8.96
CA ASP A 63 -0.05 13.58 8.96
C ASP A 63 -1.20 13.08 8.09
N GLU A 64 -0.92 12.64 6.88
CA GLU A 64 -1.93 12.13 5.94
C GLU A 64 -2.63 10.89 6.47
N ALA A 65 -1.87 9.99 7.11
CA ALA A 65 -2.45 8.79 7.72
C ALA A 65 -3.37 9.08 8.91
N ARG A 66 -3.23 10.23 9.57
CA ARG A 66 -4.12 10.68 10.65
C ARG A 66 -5.41 11.31 10.13
N ARG A 67 -5.49 11.63 8.83
CA ARG A 67 -6.71 12.17 8.24
C ARG A 67 -7.75 11.06 8.13
N PRO A 68 -9.03 11.33 8.49
CA PRO A 68 -10.08 10.34 8.33
C PRO A 68 -10.19 9.98 6.84
N LYS A 69 -9.94 8.70 6.52
CA LYS A 69 -10.10 8.18 5.16
C LYS A 69 -11.56 8.40 4.74
N LYS A 70 -11.79 9.29 3.76
CA LYS A 70 -13.03 9.24 3.00
C LYS A 70 -13.02 7.90 2.28
N ARG A 71 -13.76 6.91 2.78
CA ARG A 71 -14.07 5.69 2.02
C ARG A 71 -14.52 6.18 0.64
N PRO A 72 -13.91 5.74 -0.47
CA PRO A 72 -14.51 6.01 -1.76
C PRO A 72 -15.92 5.42 -1.70
N ALA A 73 -16.93 6.29 -1.81
CA ALA A 73 -18.30 5.86 -2.01
C ALA A 73 -18.29 4.94 -3.23
N GLY A 74 -18.96 3.80 -3.09
CA GLY A 74 -18.85 2.68 -4.01
C GLY A 74 -18.90 3.07 -5.49
N GLN A 75 -18.14 2.32 -6.28
CA GLN A 75 -18.45 2.06 -7.68
C GLN A 75 -18.53 0.55 -7.84
#